data_AF-A0A939VFI1-F1
#
_entry.id   AF-A0A939VFI1-F1
#
_cell.length_a   1.000
_cell.length_b   1.000
_cell.length_c   1.000
_cell.angle_alpha   90.00
_cell.angle_beta   90.00
_cell.angle_gamma   90.00
#
_symmetry.space_group_name_H-M   'P 1'
#
loop_
_entity.id
_entity.type
_entity.pdbx_description
1 polymer ?
#
loop_
_entity_poly.entity_id
_entity_poly.type
_entity_poly.pdbx_seq_one_letter_code
_entity_poly.pdbx_strand_id
1 'polypeptide(L)'
;VENALKVYRGKYLNGADFTAVNQINVGDVVVVLGKLQKYVKDDVVTPEVAQGNKIYSIVTASGKQPVTMKFSKTEVKVKLGEAFTAPTLTIDPEGLPVTYASDNASVASVDKNTGEVTIKSVGEATITATFAENDEYYGSTASYKIIVWQILTGNEVFELVTDASTLSAGDVIVFAAPYTYTENEQETTAYYALGTNQKTSNREAVEVVMQNDGTIKPHSEQVQFITLEGNAGAWNFYVKGIDEAANHPTGYLYASSASANQLKTEAEKDEYGNAEADITIGEESAATVVFQGSNTRNHLRFNYNSGSPMFSCYAENSNIKTLPMIFRKRNTGTSTLPGDVNGDFAVDISDVLLTVDYILGKPCKVFILDNGKLDDNDEIDITDVLIIVDIILGRR
;
A
#
# COMPACT_ATOMS: atom_id res chain seq x y z
N VAL A 1 -12.00 21.82 -7.73
CA VAL A 1 -12.96 21.98 -6.61
C VAL A 1 -13.54 20.60 -6.32
N GLU A 2 -12.89 19.85 -5.44
CA GLU A 2 -13.44 18.60 -4.92
C GLU A 2 -14.66 18.97 -4.07
N ASN A 3 -15.79 18.26 -4.24
CA ASN A 3 -17.12 18.59 -3.69
C ASN A 3 -17.96 19.69 -4.38
N ALA A 4 -17.64 20.10 -5.61
CA ALA A 4 -18.54 20.98 -6.38
C ALA A 4 -19.78 20.23 -6.89
N LEU A 5 -20.97 20.75 -6.59
CA LEU A 5 -22.24 20.32 -7.21
C LEU A 5 -22.21 20.64 -8.71
N LYS A 6 -22.29 19.63 -9.57
CA LYS A 6 -22.34 19.84 -11.01
C LYS A 6 -23.79 19.99 -11.48
N VAL A 7 -24.07 21.03 -12.27
CA VAL A 7 -25.40 21.30 -12.81
C VAL A 7 -25.31 21.24 -14.34
N TYR A 8 -26.01 20.30 -14.95
CA TYR A 8 -26.02 20.12 -16.40
C TYR A 8 -27.41 20.41 -16.97
N ARG A 9 -27.43 20.97 -18.20
CA ARG A 9 -28.66 21.22 -18.98
C ARG A 9 -29.71 22.04 -18.22
N GLY A 10 -29.27 22.95 -17.36
CA GLY A 10 -30.16 23.81 -16.58
C GLY A 10 -30.76 24.92 -17.41
N LYS A 11 -31.97 25.35 -17.02
CA LYS A 11 -32.63 26.56 -17.53
C LYS A 11 -32.28 27.76 -16.64
N TYR A 12 -32.32 28.95 -17.22
CA TYR A 12 -32.16 30.22 -16.51
C TYR A 12 -33.40 30.54 -15.63
N LEU A 13 -33.45 31.74 -15.06
CA LEU A 13 -34.49 32.19 -14.14
C LEU A 13 -35.89 31.94 -14.71
N ASN A 14 -36.79 31.41 -13.89
CA ASN A 14 -38.19 31.09 -14.26
C ASN A 14 -38.35 30.09 -15.42
N GLY A 15 -37.30 29.32 -15.77
CA GLY A 15 -37.34 28.29 -16.81
C GLY A 15 -37.01 28.80 -18.22
N ALA A 16 -36.52 30.04 -18.35
CA ALA A 16 -36.02 30.58 -19.60
C ALA A 16 -34.75 29.86 -20.10
N ASP A 17 -34.44 29.96 -21.38
CA ASP A 17 -33.14 29.52 -21.91
C ASP A 17 -32.03 30.50 -21.55
N PHE A 18 -30.82 29.97 -21.33
CA PHE A 18 -29.63 30.81 -21.29
C PHE A 18 -29.38 31.40 -22.69
N THR A 19 -29.23 32.72 -22.77
CA THR A 19 -28.99 33.47 -24.01
C THR A 19 -27.56 33.99 -24.12
N ALA A 20 -26.78 33.96 -23.03
CA ALA A 20 -25.36 34.27 -23.05
C ALA A 20 -24.59 33.46 -22.00
N VAL A 21 -23.30 33.22 -22.27
CA VAL A 21 -22.41 32.42 -21.41
C VAL A 21 -22.11 33.07 -20.06
N ASN A 22 -22.33 34.38 -19.93
CA ASN A 22 -22.05 35.20 -18.75
C ASN A 22 -23.33 35.73 -18.07
N GLN A 23 -24.48 35.10 -18.30
CA GLN A 23 -25.72 35.46 -17.60
C GLN A 23 -25.70 35.11 -16.11
N ILE A 24 -24.78 34.24 -15.71
CA ILE A 24 -24.37 34.04 -14.32
C ILE A 24 -22.87 34.28 -14.25
N ASN A 25 -22.43 34.97 -13.21
CA ASN A 25 -21.05 35.31 -12.97
C ASN A 25 -20.57 34.60 -11.71
N VAL A 26 -19.25 34.43 -11.60
CA VAL A 26 -18.71 33.80 -10.40
C VAL A 26 -19.05 34.67 -9.19
N GLY A 27 -19.60 33.98 -8.18
CA GLY A 27 -20.03 34.53 -6.90
C GLY A 27 -21.37 35.25 -6.91
N ASP A 28 -22.12 35.15 -8.00
CA ASP A 28 -23.57 35.20 -7.91
C ASP A 28 -24.04 34.10 -6.94
N VAL A 29 -24.91 34.45 -6.00
CA VAL A 29 -25.58 33.46 -5.15
C VAL A 29 -26.80 32.96 -5.92
N VAL A 30 -26.67 31.76 -6.48
CA VAL A 30 -27.73 31.10 -7.24
C VAL A 30 -28.43 30.04 -6.39
N VAL A 31 -29.77 30.08 -6.39
CA VAL A 31 -30.59 28.99 -5.88
C VAL A 31 -31.07 28.19 -7.09
N VAL A 32 -30.69 26.91 -7.15
CA VAL A 32 -31.10 25.99 -8.21
C VAL A 32 -32.26 25.12 -7.72
N LEU A 33 -33.37 25.12 -8.46
CA LEU A 33 -34.47 24.20 -8.26
C LEU A 33 -34.30 22.99 -9.17
N GLY A 34 -34.16 21.81 -8.57
CA GLY A 34 -34.06 20.55 -9.29
C GLY A 34 -33.94 19.36 -8.35
N LYS A 35 -33.89 18.15 -8.90
CA LYS A 35 -33.72 16.91 -8.14
C LYS A 35 -32.23 16.61 -7.97
N LEU A 36 -31.74 16.55 -6.73
CA LEU A 36 -30.38 16.14 -6.42
C LEU A 36 -30.19 14.65 -6.72
N GLN A 37 -29.03 14.28 -7.26
CA GLN A 37 -28.64 12.90 -7.54
C GLN A 37 -27.13 12.70 -7.34
N LYS A 38 -26.71 11.47 -7.10
CA LYS A 38 -25.30 11.05 -7.21
C LYS A 38 -25.15 10.36 -8.57
N TYR A 39 -24.26 10.87 -9.41
CA TYR A 39 -23.88 10.23 -10.66
C TYR A 39 -22.59 9.47 -10.46
N VAL A 40 -22.52 8.23 -10.95
CA VAL A 40 -21.35 7.36 -10.81
C VAL A 40 -20.90 6.97 -12.21
N LYS A 41 -19.63 7.25 -12.51
CA LYS A 41 -18.98 6.84 -13.75
C LYS A 41 -17.50 6.60 -13.47
N ASP A 42 -16.98 5.46 -13.90
CA ASP A 42 -15.57 5.08 -13.72
C ASP A 42 -15.11 5.22 -12.26
N ASP A 43 -15.95 4.75 -11.32
CA ASP A 43 -15.79 4.84 -9.86
C ASP A 43 -15.69 6.27 -9.26
N VAL A 44 -15.84 7.30 -10.10
CA VAL A 44 -15.95 8.68 -9.65
C VAL A 44 -17.41 9.00 -9.34
N VAL A 45 -17.68 9.36 -8.09
CA VAL A 45 -19.00 9.81 -7.63
C VAL A 45 -19.08 11.34 -7.73
N THR A 46 -19.93 11.85 -8.63
CA THR A 46 -20.21 13.29 -8.73
C THR A 46 -21.58 13.63 -8.14
N PRO A 47 -21.67 14.58 -7.19
CA PRO A 47 -22.96 15.15 -6.81
C PRO A 47 -23.48 16.05 -7.94
N GLU A 48 -24.71 15.79 -8.39
CA GLU A 48 -25.33 16.50 -9.53
C GLU A 48 -26.78 16.91 -9.28
N VAL A 49 -27.30 17.78 -10.16
CA VAL A 49 -28.74 18.06 -10.29
C VAL A 49 -29.26 17.43 -11.60
N ALA A 50 -30.32 16.63 -11.50
CA ALA A 50 -30.93 15.94 -12.64
C ALA A 50 -31.49 16.90 -13.70
N GLN A 51 -31.77 16.37 -14.90
CA GLN A 51 -32.34 17.13 -16.02
C GLN A 51 -33.68 17.79 -15.66
N GLY A 52 -33.97 18.95 -16.27
CA GLY A 52 -35.16 19.76 -15.97
C GLY A 52 -34.97 20.74 -14.81
N ASN A 53 -33.73 20.92 -14.34
CA ASN A 53 -33.40 21.92 -13.33
C ASN A 53 -33.45 23.36 -13.89
N LYS A 54 -33.70 24.32 -13.01
CA LYS A 54 -33.74 25.76 -13.35
C LYS A 54 -33.21 26.62 -12.22
N ILE A 55 -32.75 27.82 -12.55
CA ILE A 55 -32.47 28.85 -11.54
C ILE A 55 -33.80 29.34 -10.96
N TYR A 56 -33.92 29.28 -9.64
CA TYR A 56 -35.07 29.80 -8.88
C TYR A 56 -34.87 31.25 -8.48
N SER A 57 -33.67 31.60 -7.98
CA SER A 57 -33.27 32.97 -7.68
C SER A 57 -31.80 33.17 -7.96
N ILE A 58 -31.45 34.40 -8.32
CA ILE A 58 -30.08 34.85 -8.46
C ILE A 58 -29.93 36.14 -7.68
N VAL A 59 -28.91 36.20 -6.81
CA VAL A 59 -28.43 37.43 -6.21
C VAL A 59 -27.10 37.71 -6.86
N THR A 60 -27.05 38.74 -7.70
CA THR A 60 -25.85 39.07 -8.45
C THR A 60 -24.74 39.49 -7.49
N ALA A 61 -23.56 38.95 -7.74
CA ALA A 61 -22.29 39.30 -7.14
C ALA A 61 -22.12 40.81 -7.00
N SER A 62 -21.54 41.27 -5.89
CA SER A 62 -21.13 42.66 -5.71
C SER A 62 -19.88 42.96 -6.56
N GLY A 63 -19.90 42.82 -7.89
CA GLY A 63 -18.75 43.12 -8.77
C GLY A 63 -17.44 42.36 -8.52
N LYS A 64 -17.40 41.47 -7.52
CA LYS A 64 -16.22 40.70 -7.13
C LYS A 64 -15.85 39.67 -8.19
N GLN A 65 -14.56 39.38 -8.32
CA GLN A 65 -14.01 38.46 -9.30
C GLN A 65 -13.74 37.07 -8.69
N PRO A 66 -13.80 35.99 -9.49
CA PRO A 66 -13.38 34.66 -9.07
C PRO A 66 -11.90 34.58 -8.70
N VAL A 67 -11.57 33.61 -7.84
CA VAL A 67 -10.19 33.18 -7.59
C VAL A 67 -10.07 31.68 -7.81
N THR A 68 -9.12 31.27 -8.64
CA THR A 68 -8.82 29.85 -8.86
C THR A 68 -7.57 29.47 -8.09
N MET A 69 -7.64 28.40 -7.30
CA MET A 69 -6.51 27.84 -6.55
C MET A 69 -6.33 26.36 -6.91
N LYS A 70 -5.08 25.92 -7.11
CA LYS A 70 -4.76 24.51 -7.41
C LYS A 70 -3.37 24.13 -6.90
N PHE A 71 -3.26 22.97 -6.25
CA PHE A 71 -1.96 22.34 -5.98
C PHE A 71 -1.49 21.49 -7.16
N SER A 72 -0.18 21.37 -7.36
CA SER A 72 0.41 20.55 -8.43
C SER A 72 0.12 19.05 -8.27
N LYS A 73 -0.20 18.59 -7.05
CA LYS A 73 -0.63 17.22 -6.74
C LYS A 73 -1.79 17.24 -5.75
N THR A 74 -2.65 16.23 -5.80
CA THR A 74 -3.76 16.02 -4.86
C THR A 74 -3.39 15.09 -3.70
N GLU A 75 -2.36 14.26 -3.87
CA GLU A 75 -1.82 13.36 -2.85
C GLU A 75 -0.29 13.27 -2.95
N VAL A 76 0.38 13.14 -1.81
CA VAL A 76 1.81 12.81 -1.70
C VAL A 76 2.04 11.78 -0.60
N LYS A 77 2.93 10.82 -0.86
CA LYS A 77 3.41 9.84 0.13
C LYS A 77 4.84 10.16 0.50
N VAL A 78 5.16 10.23 1.79
CA VAL A 78 6.48 10.62 2.30
C VAL A 78 6.95 9.68 3.40
N LYS A 79 8.21 9.27 3.33
CA LYS A 79 8.85 8.52 4.41
C LYS A 79 9.31 9.46 5.51
N LEU A 80 8.99 9.13 6.76
CA LEU A 80 9.42 9.89 7.93
C LEU A 80 10.95 9.96 7.96
N GLY A 81 11.48 11.19 8.05
CA GLY A 81 12.91 11.46 8.07
C GLY A 81 13.57 11.67 6.70
N GLU A 82 12.85 11.47 5.59
CA GLU A 82 13.35 11.83 4.26
C GLU A 82 13.03 13.29 3.90
N ALA A 83 13.82 13.85 2.97
CA ALA A 83 13.57 15.19 2.46
C ALA A 83 12.20 15.23 1.75
N PHE A 84 11.41 16.26 2.05
CA PHE A 84 10.07 16.44 1.50
C PHE A 84 9.99 17.73 0.68
N THR A 85 9.40 17.63 -0.51
CA THR A 85 9.05 18.77 -1.36
C THR A 85 7.53 18.87 -1.44
N ALA A 86 6.98 19.95 -0.88
CA ALA A 86 5.54 20.19 -0.90
C ALA A 86 5.02 20.46 -2.32
N PRO A 87 3.79 20.02 -2.66
CA PRO A 87 3.09 20.47 -3.86
C PRO A 87 3.02 22.00 -3.94
N THR A 88 3.25 22.54 -5.13
CA THR A 88 3.23 23.98 -5.38
C THR A 88 1.80 24.45 -5.60
N LEU A 89 1.42 25.55 -4.95
CA LEU A 89 0.12 26.20 -5.15
C LEU A 89 0.20 27.18 -6.33
N THR A 90 -0.75 27.10 -7.25
CA THR A 90 -1.06 28.18 -8.21
C THR A 90 -2.33 28.90 -7.76
N ILE A 91 -2.31 30.23 -7.85
CA ILE A 91 -3.45 31.11 -7.59
C ILE A 91 -3.60 32.11 -8.74
N ASP A 92 -4.84 32.31 -9.20
CA ASP A 92 -5.17 33.26 -10.25
C ASP A 92 -6.36 34.13 -9.79
N PRO A 93 -6.20 35.47 -9.71
CA PRO A 93 -5.00 36.24 -10.05
C PRO A 93 -3.85 36.08 -9.04
N GLU A 94 -2.62 36.32 -9.52
CA GLU A 94 -1.40 36.25 -8.71
C GLU A 94 -1.33 37.37 -7.66
N GLY A 95 -0.57 37.15 -6.59
CA GLY A 95 -0.29 38.16 -5.55
C GLY A 95 -1.36 38.27 -4.45
N LEU A 96 -2.40 37.45 -4.49
CA LEU A 96 -3.41 37.40 -3.43
C LEU A 96 -2.88 36.74 -2.14
N PRO A 97 -3.24 37.24 -0.94
CA PRO A 97 -2.78 36.69 0.32
C PRO A 97 -3.41 35.32 0.64
N VAL A 98 -2.59 34.30 0.81
CA VAL A 98 -3.03 32.93 1.12
C VAL A 98 -2.63 32.54 2.54
N THR A 99 -3.52 31.83 3.24
CA THR A 99 -3.22 31.20 4.52
C THR A 99 -3.32 29.68 4.42
N TYR A 100 -2.52 28.98 5.21
CA TYR A 100 -2.45 27.52 5.22
C TYR A 100 -2.85 26.93 6.57
N ALA A 101 -3.46 25.76 6.54
CA ALA A 101 -3.82 24.98 7.73
C ALA A 101 -3.65 23.48 7.48
N SER A 102 -3.34 22.74 8.53
CA SER A 102 -3.34 21.26 8.55
C SER A 102 -4.48 20.77 9.42
N ASP A 103 -5.21 19.75 8.98
CA ASP A 103 -6.22 19.06 9.81
C ASP A 103 -5.57 18.19 10.92
N ASN A 104 -4.31 17.82 10.75
CA ASN A 104 -3.55 16.96 11.65
C ASN A 104 -2.10 17.42 11.79
N ALA A 105 -1.92 18.50 12.54
CA ALA A 105 -0.60 19.10 12.82
C ALA A 105 0.37 18.20 13.61
N SER A 106 -0.09 17.04 14.12
CA SER A 106 0.75 16.03 14.78
C SER A 106 1.48 15.15 13.76
N VAL A 107 0.88 14.91 12.60
CA VAL A 107 1.46 14.17 11.46
C VAL A 107 2.27 15.11 10.56
N ALA A 108 1.66 16.20 10.12
CA ALA A 108 2.29 17.21 9.30
C ALA A 108 1.77 18.60 9.68
N SER A 109 2.66 19.51 10.10
CA SER A 109 2.30 20.91 10.32
C SER A 109 2.66 21.76 9.11
N VAL A 110 1.99 22.90 8.95
CA VAL A 110 2.26 23.87 7.89
C VAL A 110 2.37 25.27 8.49
N ASP A 111 3.34 26.06 8.04
CA ASP A 111 3.39 27.48 8.37
C ASP A 111 2.23 28.22 7.71
N LYS A 112 1.51 29.00 8.52
CA LYS A 112 0.27 29.65 8.10
C LYS A 112 0.46 30.62 6.94
N ASN A 113 1.63 31.24 6.78
CA ASN A 113 1.85 32.32 5.82
C ASN A 113 2.75 31.90 4.65
N THR A 114 3.72 31.02 4.87
CA THR A 114 4.64 30.57 3.82
C THR A 114 4.17 29.29 3.12
N GLY A 115 3.31 28.50 3.76
CA GLY A 115 2.93 27.18 3.27
C GLY A 115 4.02 26.13 3.42
N GLU A 116 5.10 26.42 4.14
CA GLU A 116 6.19 25.47 4.43
C GLU A 116 5.67 24.34 5.33
N VAL A 117 5.86 23.09 4.91
CA VAL A 117 5.36 21.91 5.61
C VAL A 117 6.49 21.20 6.36
N THR A 118 6.23 20.86 7.62
CA THR A 118 7.10 20.04 8.46
C THR A 118 6.42 18.70 8.75
N ILE A 119 7.07 17.61 8.34
CA ILE A 119 6.66 16.24 8.65
C ILE A 119 7.11 15.87 10.07
N LYS A 120 6.23 15.26 10.88
CA LYS A 120 6.47 14.98 12.30
C LYS A 120 6.31 13.52 12.70
N SER A 121 5.23 12.88 12.28
CA SER A 121 4.94 11.48 12.63
C SER A 121 4.25 10.76 11.49
N VAL A 122 4.19 9.43 11.57
CA VAL A 122 3.38 8.62 10.66
C VAL A 122 1.89 8.90 10.82
N GLY A 123 1.15 8.70 9.73
CA GLY A 123 -0.28 8.93 9.65
C GLY A 123 -0.67 9.76 8.43
N GLU A 124 -1.90 10.26 8.43
CA GLU A 124 -2.43 11.08 7.35
C GLU A 124 -2.72 12.51 7.84
N ALA A 125 -2.51 13.49 6.96
CA ALA A 125 -2.87 14.88 7.16
C ALA A 125 -3.30 15.53 5.83
N THR A 126 -4.21 16.49 5.89
CA THR A 126 -4.64 17.31 4.76
C THR A 126 -4.16 18.74 4.96
N ILE A 127 -3.41 19.27 4.00
CA ILE A 127 -3.01 20.68 3.98
C ILE A 127 -4.00 21.45 3.11
N THR A 128 -4.59 22.52 3.67
CA THR A 128 -5.55 23.40 3.00
C THR A 128 -4.99 24.81 2.89
N ALA A 129 -4.93 25.33 1.67
CA ALA A 129 -4.68 26.74 1.36
C ALA A 129 -6.01 27.48 1.22
N THR A 130 -6.10 28.68 1.81
CA THR A 130 -7.31 29.51 1.82
C THR A 130 -6.96 30.95 1.46
N PHE A 131 -7.63 31.45 0.42
CA PHE A 131 -7.79 32.88 0.19
C PHE A 131 -9.13 33.32 0.80
N ALA A 132 -9.09 34.27 1.72
CA ALA A 132 -10.29 34.84 2.33
C ALA A 132 -10.94 35.85 1.37
N GLU A 133 -12.28 35.86 1.33
CA GLU A 133 -13.02 36.86 0.56
C GLU A 133 -12.63 38.29 0.97
N ASN A 134 -12.51 39.18 -0.01
CA ASN A 134 -12.32 40.62 0.19
C ASN A 134 -13.28 41.43 -0.69
N ASP A 135 -13.13 42.75 -0.75
CA ASP A 135 -14.04 43.63 -1.51
C ASP A 135 -13.99 43.40 -3.02
N GLU A 136 -12.90 42.84 -3.55
CA GLU A 136 -12.65 42.64 -4.98
C GLU A 136 -12.81 41.19 -5.44
N TYR A 137 -12.62 40.21 -4.56
CA TYR A 137 -12.49 38.80 -4.91
C TYR A 137 -13.25 37.88 -3.96
N TYR A 138 -13.83 36.82 -4.52
CA TYR A 138 -14.44 35.74 -3.74
C TYR A 138 -13.39 34.87 -3.05
N GLY A 139 -13.72 34.40 -1.85
CA GLY A 139 -12.89 33.43 -1.13
C GLY A 139 -12.76 32.11 -1.90
N SER A 140 -11.60 31.47 -1.78
CA SER A 140 -11.28 30.23 -2.49
C SER A 140 -10.36 29.34 -1.66
N THR A 141 -10.38 28.04 -1.94
CA THR A 141 -9.55 27.06 -1.24
C THR A 141 -8.99 26.00 -2.20
N ALA A 142 -7.87 25.41 -1.83
CA ALA A 142 -7.30 24.21 -2.45
C ALA A 142 -6.66 23.33 -1.36
N SER A 143 -6.62 22.03 -1.57
CA SER A 143 -6.05 21.08 -0.61
C SER A 143 -5.31 19.93 -1.27
N TYR A 144 -4.44 19.27 -0.51
CA TYR A 144 -3.83 17.98 -0.87
C TYR A 144 -3.63 17.12 0.38
N LYS A 145 -3.61 15.80 0.18
CA LYS A 145 -3.40 14.80 1.23
C LYS A 145 -1.91 14.44 1.33
N ILE A 146 -1.40 14.33 2.55
CA ILE A 146 -0.08 13.80 2.90
C ILE A 146 -0.27 12.49 3.63
N ILE A 147 0.38 11.44 3.15
CA ILE A 147 0.48 10.14 3.84
C ILE A 147 1.93 9.97 4.28
N VAL A 148 2.16 10.05 5.58
CA VAL A 148 3.48 9.84 6.18
C VAL A 148 3.58 8.39 6.64
N TRP A 149 4.55 7.68 6.09
CA TRP A 149 4.87 6.32 6.48
C TRP A 149 6.27 6.27 7.06
N GLN A 150 6.58 5.27 7.88
CA GLN A 150 7.94 5.03 8.35
C GLN A 150 8.24 3.56 8.15
N ILE A 151 9.50 3.21 7.91
CA ILE A 151 9.92 1.83 8.07
C ILE A 151 9.98 1.60 9.57
N LEU A 152 9.04 0.82 10.11
CA LEU A 152 9.22 0.27 11.44
C LEU A 152 10.51 -0.54 11.42
N THR A 153 11.46 -0.19 12.28
CA THR A 153 12.69 -0.95 12.50
C THR A 153 12.38 -2.25 13.26
N GLY A 154 11.43 -3.03 12.76
CA GLY A 154 11.48 -4.48 12.89
C GLY A 154 12.45 -4.96 11.81
N ASN A 155 13.56 -5.55 12.22
CA ASN A 155 14.66 -5.97 11.33
C ASN A 155 14.28 -7.15 10.39
N GLU A 156 12.99 -7.40 10.20
CA GLU A 156 12.46 -8.54 9.48
C GLU A 156 12.49 -8.25 7.98
N VAL A 157 13.52 -8.79 7.34
CA VAL A 157 13.64 -8.81 5.89
C VAL A 157 12.93 -10.06 5.39
N PHE A 158 12.07 -9.92 4.39
CA PHE A 158 11.43 -11.04 3.74
C PHE A 158 12.02 -11.21 2.33
N GLU A 159 12.55 -12.39 2.04
CA GLU A 159 13.15 -12.75 0.76
C GLU A 159 12.13 -13.42 -0.16
N LEU A 160 12.24 -13.18 -1.46
CA LEU A 160 11.34 -13.76 -2.44
C LEU A 160 11.54 -15.28 -2.55
N VAL A 161 10.46 -16.03 -2.40
CA VAL A 161 10.46 -17.48 -2.64
C VAL A 161 10.26 -17.73 -4.13
N THR A 162 11.29 -18.30 -4.76
CA THR A 162 11.31 -18.63 -6.19
C THR A 162 11.03 -20.10 -6.49
N ASP A 163 11.09 -20.96 -5.46
CA ASP A 163 10.78 -22.40 -5.55
C ASP A 163 10.00 -22.83 -4.30
N ALA A 164 8.79 -23.37 -4.52
CA ALA A 164 7.91 -23.87 -3.45
C ALA A 164 8.56 -25.01 -2.65
N SER A 165 9.50 -25.76 -3.25
CA SER A 165 10.18 -26.86 -2.57
C SER A 165 11.05 -26.40 -1.38
N THR A 166 11.39 -25.11 -1.34
CA THR A 166 12.18 -24.50 -0.26
C THR A 166 11.36 -24.18 0.99
N LEU A 167 10.02 -24.24 0.91
CA LEU A 167 9.13 -23.95 2.02
C LEU A 167 9.10 -25.10 3.03
N SER A 168 9.12 -24.76 4.31
CA SER A 168 9.06 -25.71 5.43
C SER A 168 8.02 -25.29 6.47
N ALA A 169 7.50 -26.27 7.22
CA ALA A 169 6.67 -25.97 8.38
C ALA A 169 7.48 -25.13 9.39
N GLY A 170 6.85 -24.09 9.94
CA GLY A 170 7.48 -23.10 10.80
C GLY A 170 7.97 -21.86 10.07
N ASP A 171 8.11 -21.89 8.73
CA ASP A 171 8.43 -20.70 7.96
C ASP A 171 7.40 -19.60 8.20
N VAL A 172 7.88 -18.38 8.40
CA VAL A 172 7.03 -17.19 8.47
C VAL A 172 7.05 -16.53 7.10
N ILE A 173 5.89 -16.35 6.49
CA ILE A 173 5.77 -15.77 5.15
C ILE A 173 4.85 -14.54 5.12
N VAL A 174 4.94 -13.79 4.03
CA VAL A 174 4.03 -12.73 3.62
C VAL A 174 3.60 -13.01 2.18
N PHE A 175 2.29 -12.96 1.92
CA PHE A 175 1.78 -12.85 0.56
C PHE A 175 1.79 -11.39 0.15
N ALA A 176 2.44 -11.06 -0.96
CA ALA A 176 2.37 -9.72 -1.54
C ALA A 176 2.21 -9.78 -3.06
N ALA A 177 1.46 -8.85 -3.64
CA ALA A 177 1.16 -8.85 -5.07
C ALA A 177 1.48 -7.49 -5.71
N PRO A 178 1.96 -7.48 -6.96
CA PRO A 178 2.19 -6.25 -7.69
C PRO A 178 0.87 -5.64 -8.22
N TYR A 179 0.85 -4.32 -8.33
CA TYR A 179 -0.15 -3.55 -9.06
C TYR A 179 0.55 -2.49 -9.89
N THR A 180 0.47 -2.64 -11.22
CA THR A 180 1.04 -1.68 -12.16
C THR A 180 -0.02 -0.69 -12.61
N TYR A 181 0.31 0.59 -12.57
CA TYR A 181 -0.52 1.69 -13.05
C TYR A 181 0.33 2.71 -13.79
N THR A 182 -0.30 3.53 -14.62
CA THR A 182 0.38 4.62 -15.34
C THR A 182 0.16 5.94 -14.59
N GLU A 183 1.24 6.60 -14.22
CA GLU A 183 1.24 7.93 -13.64
C GLU A 183 2.19 8.82 -14.45
N ASN A 184 1.71 9.96 -14.95
CA ASN A 184 2.52 10.88 -15.77
C ASN A 184 3.22 10.20 -16.97
N GLU A 185 2.50 9.33 -17.69
CA GLU A 185 3.03 8.56 -18.82
C GLU A 185 4.16 7.57 -18.47
N GLN A 186 4.43 7.36 -17.18
CA GLN A 186 5.37 6.35 -16.68
C GLN A 186 4.62 5.22 -16.00
N GLU A 187 4.99 3.98 -16.33
CA GLU A 187 4.53 2.83 -15.57
C GLU A 187 5.20 2.79 -14.20
N THR A 188 4.38 2.64 -13.17
CA THR A 188 4.80 2.49 -11.79
C THR A 188 4.18 1.21 -11.24
N THR A 189 4.95 0.43 -10.48
CA THR A 189 4.46 -0.76 -9.80
C THR A 189 4.52 -0.55 -8.30
N ALA A 190 3.36 -0.63 -7.65
CA ALA A 190 3.24 -0.72 -6.20
C ALA A 190 3.08 -2.19 -5.79
N TYR A 191 3.47 -2.54 -4.58
CA TYR A 191 3.29 -3.87 -4.02
C TYR A 191 2.36 -3.81 -2.81
N TYR A 192 1.47 -4.77 -2.68
CA TYR A 192 0.51 -4.84 -1.58
C TYR A 192 0.59 -6.21 -0.91
N ALA A 193 0.90 -6.23 0.37
CA ALA A 193 0.90 -7.42 1.22
C ALA A 193 -0.49 -7.70 1.80
N LEU A 194 -0.79 -8.96 2.10
CA LEU A 194 -1.99 -9.35 2.82
C LEU A 194 -1.97 -8.71 4.21
N GLY A 195 -3.05 -8.00 4.56
CA GLY A 195 -3.14 -7.29 5.82
C GLY A 195 -3.83 -8.09 6.92
N THR A 196 -3.57 -7.67 8.16
CA THR A 196 -4.08 -8.29 9.38
C THR A 196 -5.59 -8.09 9.54
N ASN A 197 -6.15 -7.02 8.98
CA ASN A 197 -7.57 -6.74 9.12
C ASN A 197 -8.40 -7.64 8.19
N GLN A 198 -9.34 -8.36 8.79
CA GLN A 198 -10.35 -9.10 8.06
C GLN A 198 -11.60 -8.23 7.90
N LYS A 199 -11.94 -7.89 6.66
CA LYS A 199 -13.22 -7.27 6.31
C LYS A 199 -14.33 -8.33 6.38
N THR A 200 -15.58 -7.93 6.13
CA THR A 200 -16.75 -8.84 6.16
C THR A 200 -16.55 -10.14 5.38
N SER A 201 -15.83 -10.08 4.25
CA SER A 201 -15.67 -11.19 3.32
C SER A 201 -14.22 -11.48 2.93
N ASN A 202 -13.27 -10.58 3.18
CA ASN A 202 -11.94 -10.64 2.57
C ASN A 202 -10.87 -10.02 3.47
N ARG A 203 -9.62 -10.06 3.03
CA ARG A 203 -8.49 -9.48 3.77
C ARG A 203 -8.11 -8.15 3.13
N GLU A 204 -7.84 -7.15 3.96
CA GLU A 204 -7.25 -5.91 3.45
C GLU A 204 -5.90 -6.19 2.77
N ALA A 205 -5.45 -5.25 1.96
CA ALA A 205 -4.11 -5.25 1.44
C ALA A 205 -3.39 -3.97 1.87
N VAL A 206 -2.16 -4.13 2.34
CA VAL A 206 -1.32 -3.08 2.92
C VAL A 206 -0.16 -2.86 1.97
N GLU A 207 0.04 -1.62 1.53
CA GLU A 207 1.16 -1.28 0.64
C GLU A 207 2.50 -1.66 1.31
N VAL A 208 3.45 -2.18 0.53
CA VAL A 208 4.79 -2.57 0.95
C VAL A 208 5.82 -2.10 -0.08
N VAL A 209 7.05 -1.88 0.38
CA VAL A 209 8.13 -1.39 -0.48
C VAL A 209 9.05 -2.54 -0.84
N MET A 210 9.06 -2.91 -2.13
CA MET A 210 10.06 -3.79 -2.70
C MET A 210 11.40 -3.05 -2.75
N GLN A 211 12.45 -3.69 -2.23
CA GLN A 211 13.80 -3.18 -2.28
C GLN A 211 14.47 -3.55 -3.61
N ASN A 212 15.57 -2.88 -3.96
CA ASN A 212 16.33 -3.15 -5.19
C ASN A 212 16.90 -4.59 -5.25
N ASP A 213 17.05 -5.26 -4.12
CA ASP A 213 17.52 -6.64 -4.01
C ASP A 213 16.37 -7.67 -4.08
N GLY A 214 15.14 -7.24 -4.38
CA GLY A 214 13.97 -8.11 -4.46
C GLY A 214 13.39 -8.52 -3.09
N THR A 215 13.88 -7.98 -1.98
CA THR A 215 13.30 -8.21 -0.66
C THR A 215 12.17 -7.24 -0.34
N ILE A 216 11.29 -7.64 0.59
CA ILE A 216 10.33 -6.73 1.19
C ILE A 216 10.70 -6.51 2.66
N LYS A 217 10.56 -5.26 3.10
CA LYS A 217 10.59 -4.89 4.52
C LYS A 217 9.22 -4.35 4.90
N PRO A 218 8.38 -5.16 5.56
CA PRO A 218 7.08 -4.71 6.07
C PRO A 218 7.27 -3.44 6.91
N HIS A 219 6.58 -2.36 6.54
CA HIS A 219 6.71 -1.05 7.18
C HIS A 219 5.47 -0.67 8.00
N SER A 220 4.50 -1.59 8.11
CA SER A 220 3.26 -1.42 8.85
C SER A 220 2.99 -2.67 9.67
N GLU A 221 2.59 -2.50 10.93
CA GLU A 221 2.10 -3.60 11.79
C GLU A 221 0.85 -4.26 11.21
N GLN A 222 0.21 -3.62 10.24
CA GLN A 222 -0.95 -4.16 9.55
C GLN A 222 -0.57 -5.26 8.55
N VAL A 223 0.70 -5.47 8.21
CA VAL A 223 1.10 -6.60 7.34
C VAL A 223 0.93 -7.91 8.10
N GLN A 224 0.19 -8.86 7.52
CA GLN A 224 -0.02 -10.17 8.12
C GLN A 224 1.19 -11.07 7.93
N PHE A 225 1.79 -11.48 9.03
CA PHE A 225 2.73 -12.60 9.05
C PHE A 225 1.97 -13.91 9.18
N ILE A 226 2.39 -14.88 8.38
CA ILE A 226 1.70 -16.16 8.22
C ILE A 226 2.71 -17.25 8.58
N THR A 227 2.40 -18.07 9.58
CA THR A 227 3.22 -19.25 9.90
C THR A 227 2.72 -20.42 9.05
N LEU A 228 3.62 -21.04 8.30
CA LEU A 228 3.32 -22.25 7.54
C LEU A 228 3.28 -23.46 8.46
N GLU A 229 2.20 -24.22 8.37
CA GLU A 229 2.08 -25.54 8.99
C GLU A 229 1.75 -26.60 7.95
N GLY A 230 2.07 -27.86 8.22
CA GLY A 230 1.80 -28.96 7.28
C GLY A 230 2.99 -29.26 6.37
N ASN A 231 2.72 -29.68 5.15
CA ASN A 231 3.75 -30.12 4.20
C ASN A 231 3.38 -29.69 2.77
N ALA A 232 4.32 -29.86 1.82
CA ALA A 232 4.07 -29.63 0.41
C ALA A 232 2.79 -30.35 -0.07
N GLY A 233 1.90 -29.62 -0.77
CA GLY A 233 0.58 -30.10 -1.19
C GLY A 233 -0.54 -29.95 -0.16
N ALA A 234 -0.22 -29.69 1.12
CA ALA A 234 -1.15 -29.67 2.24
C ALA A 234 -0.71 -28.66 3.32
N TRP A 235 -0.50 -27.41 2.90
CA TRP A 235 -0.11 -26.31 3.79
C TRP A 235 -1.32 -25.73 4.50
N ASN A 236 -1.12 -25.25 5.73
CA ASN A 236 -2.09 -24.44 6.46
C ASN A 236 -1.44 -23.10 6.80
N PHE A 237 -2.20 -22.02 6.65
CA PHE A 237 -1.72 -20.64 6.84
C PHE A 237 -2.17 -20.10 8.19
N TYR A 238 -1.36 -20.30 9.23
CA TYR A 238 -1.68 -19.81 10.57
C TYR A 238 -1.41 -18.31 10.69
N VAL A 239 -2.41 -17.56 11.15
CA VAL A 239 -2.41 -16.10 11.24
C VAL A 239 -2.95 -15.62 12.58
N LYS A 240 -2.35 -14.56 13.12
CA LYS A 240 -2.88 -13.85 14.29
C LYS A 240 -4.01 -12.91 13.89
N GLY A 241 -5.14 -12.98 14.58
CA GLY A 241 -6.23 -12.00 14.48
C GLY A 241 -5.87 -10.72 15.25
N ILE A 242 -6.43 -9.57 14.85
CA ILE A 242 -6.16 -8.29 15.53
C ILE A 242 -7.03 -8.12 16.78
N ASP A 243 -8.12 -8.86 16.93
CA ASP A 243 -9.05 -8.61 18.04
C ASP A 243 -9.88 -9.85 18.42
N GLU A 244 -9.65 -10.39 19.61
CA GLU A 244 -10.49 -11.44 20.20
C GLU A 244 -11.95 -10.95 20.39
N ALA A 245 -12.18 -9.63 20.46
CA ALA A 245 -13.51 -9.04 20.66
C ALA A 245 -14.29 -8.79 19.35
N ALA A 246 -13.65 -8.80 18.17
CA ALA A 246 -14.28 -8.40 16.90
C ALA A 246 -14.75 -9.57 16.01
N ASN A 247 -14.89 -10.79 16.54
CA ASN A 247 -15.35 -11.96 15.77
C ASN A 247 -14.34 -12.40 14.67
N HIS A 248 -13.05 -12.07 14.84
CA HIS A 248 -11.95 -12.44 13.95
C HIS A 248 -10.93 -13.28 14.72
N PRO A 249 -11.08 -14.62 14.74
CA PRO A 249 -10.20 -15.47 15.54
C PRO A 249 -8.77 -15.47 14.99
N THR A 250 -7.79 -15.61 15.88
CA THR A 250 -6.48 -16.16 15.53
C THR A 250 -6.68 -17.62 15.11
N GLY A 251 -6.02 -18.05 14.02
CA GLY A 251 -6.20 -19.39 13.48
C GLY A 251 -5.76 -19.48 12.03
N TYR A 252 -6.54 -20.10 11.15
CA TYR A 252 -6.13 -20.45 9.79
C TYR A 252 -6.89 -19.66 8.73
N LEU A 253 -6.16 -19.17 7.72
CA LEU A 253 -6.81 -18.67 6.52
C LEU A 253 -7.55 -19.82 5.82
N TYR A 254 -8.76 -19.54 5.34
CA TYR A 254 -9.55 -20.53 4.60
C TYR A 254 -10.43 -19.88 3.54
N ALA A 255 -10.73 -20.66 2.50
CA ALA A 255 -11.72 -20.32 1.48
C ALA A 255 -13.13 -20.57 2.04
N SER A 256 -13.85 -19.53 2.45
CA SER A 256 -15.07 -19.69 3.25
C SER A 256 -16.37 -19.87 2.47
N SER A 257 -16.33 -19.91 1.14
CA SER A 257 -17.54 -20.02 0.32
C SER A 257 -17.29 -20.61 -1.06
N ALA A 258 -18.24 -21.42 -1.55
CA ALA A 258 -18.29 -21.84 -2.95
C ALA A 258 -18.96 -20.81 -3.88
N SER A 259 -19.75 -19.86 -3.34
CA SER A 259 -20.61 -18.98 -4.14
C SER A 259 -20.21 -17.51 -4.08
N ALA A 260 -19.49 -17.09 -3.04
CA ALA A 260 -18.99 -15.73 -2.85
C ALA A 260 -17.46 -15.69 -2.77
N ASN A 261 -16.85 -14.63 -3.29
CA ASN A 261 -15.40 -14.44 -3.15
C ASN A 261 -15.10 -14.13 -1.68
N GLN A 262 -14.53 -15.10 -0.96
CA GLN A 262 -14.25 -14.91 0.45
C GLN A 262 -12.94 -15.56 0.88
N LEU A 263 -12.16 -14.80 1.65
CA LEU A 263 -10.98 -15.26 2.37
C LEU A 263 -11.11 -14.80 3.81
N LYS A 264 -11.20 -15.76 4.73
CA LYS A 264 -11.46 -15.49 6.14
C LYS A 264 -10.50 -16.30 7.00
N THR A 265 -10.60 -16.08 8.30
CA THR A 265 -9.87 -16.80 9.33
C THR A 265 -10.86 -17.60 10.16
N GLU A 266 -10.52 -18.85 10.43
CA GLU A 266 -11.23 -19.72 11.38
C GLU A 266 -10.26 -20.17 12.48
N ALA A 267 -10.77 -20.42 13.69
CA ALA A 267 -9.91 -20.70 14.85
C ALA A 267 -9.18 -22.05 14.72
N GLU A 268 -9.84 -23.03 14.10
CA GLU A 268 -9.40 -24.42 14.01
C GLU A 268 -9.47 -24.89 12.55
N LYS A 269 -8.67 -25.90 12.21
CA LYS A 269 -8.74 -26.54 10.88
C LYS A 269 -10.08 -27.25 10.75
N ASP A 270 -10.88 -26.91 9.73
CA ASP A 270 -12.13 -27.61 9.49
C ASP A 270 -11.92 -29.05 8.98
N GLU A 271 -12.93 -29.91 9.18
CA GLU A 271 -12.90 -31.31 8.69
C GLU A 271 -13.01 -31.41 7.16
N TYR A 272 -13.31 -30.29 6.48
CA TYR A 272 -13.55 -30.22 5.05
C TYR A 272 -12.30 -29.81 4.26
N GLY A 273 -11.19 -29.49 4.93
CA GLY A 273 -9.92 -29.09 4.32
C GLY A 273 -9.95 -27.70 3.68
N ASN A 274 -10.89 -26.81 4.02
CA ASN A 274 -10.97 -25.49 3.38
C ASN A 274 -9.83 -24.54 3.79
N ALA A 275 -9.11 -24.86 4.88
CA ALA A 275 -7.90 -24.18 5.33
C ALA A 275 -6.59 -24.82 4.80
N GLU A 276 -6.67 -26.04 4.28
CA GLU A 276 -5.53 -26.72 3.67
C GLU A 276 -5.34 -26.19 2.25
N ALA A 277 -4.09 -25.96 1.82
CA ALA A 277 -3.77 -25.37 0.53
C ALA A 277 -2.54 -26.00 -0.12
N ASP A 278 -2.57 -26.02 -1.45
CA ASP A 278 -1.40 -26.30 -2.27
C ASP A 278 -0.76 -25.00 -2.75
N ILE A 279 0.56 -25.03 -2.95
CA ILE A 279 1.36 -23.88 -3.40
C ILE A 279 2.23 -24.33 -4.57
N THR A 280 2.12 -23.61 -5.68
CA THR A 280 3.06 -23.72 -6.81
C THR A 280 3.62 -22.35 -7.15
N ILE A 281 4.93 -22.27 -7.41
CA ILE A 281 5.58 -21.04 -7.90
C ILE A 281 5.77 -21.17 -9.41
N GLY A 282 5.23 -20.22 -10.16
CA GLY A 282 5.31 -20.15 -11.62
C GLY A 282 6.31 -19.09 -12.10
N GLU A 283 6.12 -18.66 -13.35
CA GLU A 283 6.91 -17.59 -13.96
C GLU A 283 6.85 -16.29 -13.13
N GLU A 284 7.93 -15.51 -13.18
CA GLU A 284 8.07 -14.25 -12.43
C GLU A 284 7.84 -14.40 -10.91
N SER A 285 8.01 -15.61 -10.37
CA SER A 285 7.76 -15.96 -8.96
C SER A 285 6.30 -15.77 -8.52
N ALA A 286 5.36 -15.82 -9.47
CA ALA A 286 3.93 -15.77 -9.19
C ALA A 286 3.46 -17.07 -8.52
N ALA A 287 2.90 -16.97 -7.32
CA ALA A 287 2.43 -18.09 -6.53
C ALA A 287 0.96 -18.41 -6.80
N THR A 288 0.68 -19.61 -7.29
CA THR A 288 -0.67 -20.17 -7.30
C THR A 288 -0.92 -20.88 -5.98
N VAL A 289 -1.82 -20.30 -5.17
CA VAL A 289 -2.27 -20.87 -3.90
C VAL A 289 -3.73 -21.29 -4.02
N VAL A 290 -3.99 -22.58 -3.77
CA VAL A 290 -5.31 -23.20 -3.95
C VAL A 290 -5.70 -23.95 -2.69
N PHE A 291 -6.79 -23.51 -2.04
CA PHE A 291 -7.36 -24.24 -0.91
C PHE A 291 -8.03 -25.54 -1.37
N GLN A 292 -7.79 -26.64 -0.68
CA GLN A 292 -8.10 -28.01 -1.13
C GLN A 292 -9.51 -28.50 -0.75
N GLY A 293 -10.20 -27.76 0.12
CA GLY A 293 -11.54 -28.13 0.56
C GLY A 293 -12.62 -28.03 -0.53
N SER A 294 -13.85 -28.37 -0.15
CA SER A 294 -14.97 -28.50 -1.10
C SER A 294 -15.47 -27.18 -1.74
N ASN A 295 -15.03 -26.02 -1.24
CA ASN A 295 -15.45 -24.73 -1.76
C ASN A 295 -14.80 -24.42 -3.12
N THR A 296 -15.60 -24.05 -4.11
CA THR A 296 -15.13 -23.82 -5.50
C THR A 296 -14.55 -22.41 -5.76
N ARG A 297 -14.62 -21.51 -4.78
CA ARG A 297 -13.88 -20.23 -4.80
C ARG A 297 -12.73 -20.33 -3.82
N ASN A 298 -11.70 -21.04 -4.23
CA ASN A 298 -10.57 -21.49 -3.43
C ASN A 298 -9.20 -21.00 -3.95
N HIS A 299 -9.17 -20.18 -4.99
CA HIS A 299 -7.92 -19.62 -5.50
C HIS A 299 -7.63 -18.27 -4.86
N LEU A 300 -6.57 -18.16 -4.06
CA LEU A 300 -6.13 -16.89 -3.50
C LEU A 300 -5.70 -15.94 -4.62
N ARG A 301 -6.26 -14.73 -4.65
CA ARG A 301 -5.90 -13.68 -5.61
C ARG A 301 -5.83 -12.33 -4.91
N PHE A 302 -5.03 -11.44 -5.50
CA PHE A 302 -5.04 -10.01 -5.21
C PHE A 302 -6.01 -9.28 -6.15
N ASN A 303 -6.74 -8.30 -5.62
CA ASN A 303 -7.58 -7.41 -6.39
C ASN A 303 -7.43 -5.96 -5.89
N TYR A 304 -6.96 -5.06 -6.74
CA TYR A 304 -6.84 -3.64 -6.40
C TYR A 304 -8.20 -2.97 -6.16
N ASN A 305 -9.27 -3.47 -6.80
CA ASN A 305 -10.66 -3.07 -6.60
C ASN A 305 -10.85 -1.55 -6.54
N SER A 306 -10.45 -0.85 -7.60
CA SER A 306 -10.68 0.58 -7.77
C SER A 306 -10.20 1.45 -6.60
N GLY A 307 -8.98 1.18 -6.10
CA GLY A 307 -8.39 1.94 -4.99
C GLY A 307 -8.72 1.39 -3.60
N SER A 308 -9.36 0.23 -3.52
CA SER A 308 -9.61 -0.49 -2.26
C SER A 308 -8.99 -1.90 -2.30
N PRO A 309 -7.66 -2.01 -2.33
CA PRO A 309 -6.98 -3.28 -2.58
C PRO A 309 -7.29 -4.31 -1.49
N MET A 310 -7.36 -5.57 -1.90
CA MET A 310 -7.74 -6.69 -1.03
C MET A 310 -7.22 -8.04 -1.55
N PHE A 311 -7.14 -9.00 -0.64
CA PHE A 311 -6.94 -10.42 -0.95
C PHE A 311 -8.23 -11.20 -0.68
N SER A 312 -8.60 -12.08 -1.62
CA SER A 312 -9.77 -12.94 -1.49
C SER A 312 -9.57 -14.25 -2.24
N CYS A 313 -10.38 -15.27 -1.95
CA CYS A 313 -10.46 -16.46 -2.79
C CYS A 313 -11.48 -16.27 -3.91
N TYR A 314 -11.14 -16.75 -5.10
CA TYR A 314 -11.94 -16.67 -6.32
C TYR A 314 -12.07 -18.05 -6.95
N ALA A 315 -13.01 -18.19 -7.89
CA ALA A 315 -13.06 -19.34 -8.77
C ALA A 315 -11.87 -19.32 -9.75
N GLU A 316 -11.39 -20.49 -10.16
CA GLU A 316 -10.27 -20.65 -11.11
C GLU A 316 -10.41 -19.77 -12.37
N ASN A 317 -11.62 -19.75 -12.94
CA ASN A 317 -11.95 -19.03 -14.16
C ASN A 317 -12.32 -17.56 -13.95
N SER A 318 -12.12 -16.98 -12.76
CA SER A 318 -12.39 -15.56 -12.49
C SER A 318 -11.57 -14.64 -13.41
N ASN A 319 -12.10 -13.45 -13.70
CA ASN A 319 -11.39 -12.37 -14.38
C ASN A 319 -10.28 -11.73 -13.53
N ILE A 320 -10.30 -11.94 -12.21
CA ILE A 320 -9.22 -11.50 -11.33
C ILE A 320 -8.08 -12.52 -11.43
N LYS A 321 -7.00 -12.14 -12.11
CA LYS A 321 -5.87 -13.03 -12.43
C LYS A 321 -4.60 -12.76 -11.62
N THR A 322 -4.50 -11.62 -10.93
CA THR A 322 -3.28 -11.27 -10.20
C THR A 322 -3.00 -12.26 -9.08
N LEU A 323 -1.90 -12.98 -9.23
CA LEU A 323 -1.38 -13.93 -8.25
C LEU A 323 -0.55 -13.19 -7.20
N PRO A 324 -0.57 -13.64 -5.94
CA PRO A 324 0.44 -13.21 -4.98
C PRO A 324 1.82 -13.75 -5.37
N MET A 325 2.85 -13.16 -4.80
CA MET A 325 4.18 -13.73 -4.63
C MET A 325 4.32 -14.11 -3.14
N ILE A 326 5.20 -15.05 -2.83
CA ILE A 326 5.50 -15.45 -1.45
C ILE A 326 6.86 -14.87 -1.07
N PHE A 327 6.89 -14.13 0.03
CA PHE A 327 8.14 -13.71 0.65
C PHE A 327 8.28 -14.44 1.98
N ARG A 328 9.41 -15.11 2.21
CA ARG A 328 9.72 -15.78 3.46
C ARG A 328 10.56 -14.86 4.33
N LYS A 329 10.27 -14.80 5.62
CA LYS A 329 11.08 -14.09 6.60
C LYS A 329 12.48 -14.69 6.56
N ARG A 330 13.47 -13.86 6.25
CA ARG A 330 14.87 -14.23 6.40
C ARG A 330 15.08 -14.57 7.87
N ASN A 331 15.54 -15.79 8.13
CA ASN A 331 15.96 -16.14 9.47
C ASN A 331 17.12 -15.20 9.83
N THR A 332 16.94 -14.42 10.89
CA THR A 332 17.97 -13.53 11.44
C THR A 332 18.31 -14.05 12.82
N GLY A 333 18.79 -15.30 12.85
CA GLY A 333 19.35 -15.91 14.05
C GLY A 333 20.87 -15.96 13.94
N THR A 334 21.55 -16.05 15.09
CA THR A 334 22.93 -16.55 15.13
C THR A 334 22.89 -18.00 14.65
N SER A 335 22.95 -18.20 13.33
CA SER A 335 23.26 -19.50 12.77
C SER A 335 24.49 -20.04 13.50
N THR A 336 24.52 -21.33 13.78
CA THR A 336 25.72 -22.03 14.30
C THR A 336 26.35 -22.89 13.22
N LEU A 337 25.86 -22.78 11.98
CA LEU A 337 26.34 -23.53 10.83
C LEU A 337 27.72 -22.98 10.45
N PRO A 338 28.81 -23.75 10.57
CA PRO A 338 30.13 -23.29 10.20
C PRO A 338 30.15 -22.88 8.72
N GLY A 339 30.59 -21.66 8.44
CA GLY A 339 30.64 -21.07 7.10
C GLY A 339 29.47 -20.17 6.73
N ASP A 340 28.36 -20.20 7.48
CA ASP A 340 27.21 -19.31 7.27
C ASP A 340 27.45 -17.97 7.99
N VAL A 341 28.26 -17.11 7.40
CA VAL A 341 28.63 -15.83 8.01
C VAL A 341 27.52 -14.79 7.94
N ASN A 342 26.53 -15.01 7.08
CA ASN A 342 25.45 -14.07 6.83
C ASN A 342 24.18 -14.37 7.66
N GLY A 343 24.07 -15.58 8.20
CA GLY A 343 23.02 -16.05 9.11
C GLY A 343 21.77 -16.57 8.41
N ASP A 344 21.84 -16.95 7.13
CA ASP A 344 20.71 -17.40 6.31
C ASP A 344 20.49 -18.93 6.32
N PHE A 345 21.26 -19.66 7.12
CA PHE A 345 21.22 -21.11 7.28
C PHE A 345 21.68 -21.89 6.03
N ALA A 346 22.34 -21.23 5.09
CA ALA A 346 23.05 -21.84 3.97
C ALA A 346 24.55 -21.53 4.04
N VAL A 347 25.37 -22.35 3.38
CA VAL A 347 26.78 -22.00 3.11
C VAL A 347 26.93 -21.94 1.61
N ASP A 348 27.02 -20.72 1.08
CA ASP A 348 27.10 -20.48 -0.36
C ASP A 348 28.06 -19.34 -0.74
N ILE A 349 28.05 -18.93 -2.02
CA ILE A 349 28.98 -17.91 -2.53
C ILE A 349 28.78 -16.54 -1.86
N SER A 350 27.61 -16.27 -1.31
CA SER A 350 27.28 -15.06 -0.55
C SER A 350 28.12 -14.97 0.72
N ASP A 351 28.37 -16.10 1.39
CA ASP A 351 29.24 -16.19 2.57
C ASP A 351 30.70 -15.95 2.22
N VAL A 352 31.14 -16.47 1.08
CA VAL A 352 32.49 -16.22 0.53
C VAL A 352 32.68 -14.72 0.28
N LEU A 353 31.75 -14.08 -0.41
CA LEU A 353 31.82 -12.65 -0.75
C LEU A 353 31.77 -11.78 0.52
N LEU A 354 30.91 -12.14 1.48
CA LEU A 354 30.77 -11.40 2.73
C LEU A 354 32.02 -11.53 3.62
N THR A 355 32.65 -12.71 3.65
CA THR A 355 33.93 -12.95 4.34
C THR A 355 35.07 -12.17 3.69
N VAL A 356 35.13 -12.13 2.35
CA VAL A 356 36.10 -11.28 1.63
C VAL A 356 35.87 -9.80 1.92
N ASP A 357 34.61 -9.34 1.92
CA ASP A 357 34.28 -7.95 2.23
C ASP A 357 34.66 -7.57 3.67
N TYR A 358 34.47 -8.48 4.63
CA TYR A 358 34.90 -8.34 6.01
C TYR A 358 36.43 -8.20 6.12
N ILE A 359 37.20 -9.09 5.48
CA ILE A 359 38.67 -9.04 5.44
C ILE A 359 39.17 -7.73 4.84
N LEU A 360 38.49 -7.22 3.81
CA LEU A 360 38.82 -5.95 3.16
C LEU A 360 38.37 -4.72 3.96
N GLY A 361 37.77 -4.90 5.14
CA GLY A 361 37.29 -3.82 6.01
C GLY A 361 36.12 -3.04 5.42
N LYS A 362 35.35 -3.64 4.50
CA LYS A 362 34.15 -3.02 3.94
C LYS A 362 33.03 -3.03 4.99
N PRO A 363 32.13 -2.03 4.98
CA PRO A 363 31.01 -1.99 5.90
C PRO A 363 30.03 -3.15 5.63
N CYS A 364 30.01 -4.14 6.52
CA CYS A 364 29.05 -5.26 6.50
C CYS A 364 27.89 -4.97 7.46
N LYS A 365 26.64 -5.21 7.04
CA LYS A 365 25.47 -5.05 7.92
C LYS A 365 25.31 -6.17 8.94
N VAL A 366 25.77 -7.37 8.59
CA VAL A 366 25.73 -8.59 9.40
C VAL A 366 27.01 -9.38 9.07
N PHE A 367 27.67 -9.92 10.10
CA PHE A 367 28.77 -10.90 9.98
C PHE A 367 28.82 -11.72 11.27
N ILE A 368 28.54 -13.02 11.21
CA ILE A 368 28.59 -13.93 12.36
C ILE A 368 30.02 -14.44 12.52
N LEU A 369 30.79 -13.80 13.40
CA LEU A 369 32.21 -14.12 13.63
C LEU A 369 32.44 -15.61 13.96
N ASP A 370 31.57 -16.19 14.79
CA ASP A 370 31.71 -17.59 15.20
C ASP A 370 31.54 -18.58 14.03
N ASN A 371 30.79 -18.22 12.99
CA ASN A 371 30.63 -19.05 11.80
C ASN A 371 31.73 -18.79 10.76
N GLY A 372 32.28 -17.57 10.75
CA GLY A 372 33.36 -17.19 9.84
C GLY A 372 34.72 -17.66 10.28
N LYS A 373 34.91 -17.95 11.58
CA LYS A 373 36.15 -18.43 12.15
C LYS A 373 36.20 -19.96 12.07
N LEU A 374 36.86 -20.46 11.04
CA LEU A 374 36.82 -21.87 10.64
C LEU A 374 38.15 -22.60 10.84
N ASP A 375 39.17 -21.89 11.31
CA ASP A 375 40.44 -22.45 11.74
C ASP A 375 40.84 -22.00 13.17
N ASP A 376 41.97 -22.52 13.65
CA ASP A 376 42.47 -22.29 15.01
C ASP A 376 43.27 -20.98 15.16
N ASN A 377 43.32 -20.12 14.13
CA ASN A 377 44.27 -19.00 14.08
C ASN A 377 43.77 -17.71 14.79
N ASP A 378 42.59 -17.75 15.40
CA ASP A 378 41.96 -16.65 16.13
C ASP A 378 41.60 -15.40 15.30
N GLU A 379 41.84 -15.37 13.99
CA GLU A 379 41.55 -14.28 13.06
C GLU A 379 40.50 -14.70 12.00
N ILE A 380 39.96 -13.72 11.27
CA ILE A 380 39.16 -13.97 10.05
C ILE A 380 40.03 -13.56 8.87
N ASP A 381 40.47 -14.53 8.07
CA ASP A 381 41.39 -14.29 6.96
C ASP A 381 41.07 -15.14 5.71
N ILE A 382 41.98 -15.11 4.74
CA ILE A 382 41.80 -15.84 3.47
C ILE A 382 41.70 -17.36 3.67
N THR A 383 42.24 -17.91 4.75
CA THR A 383 42.10 -19.32 5.11
C THR A 383 40.64 -19.67 5.36
N ASP A 384 39.89 -18.86 6.10
CA ASP A 384 38.45 -19.08 6.33
C ASP A 384 37.66 -19.07 5.03
N VAL A 385 37.99 -18.16 4.11
CA VAL A 385 37.37 -18.09 2.77
C VAL A 385 37.57 -19.41 2.03
N LEU A 386 38.78 -19.98 2.08
CA LEU A 386 39.07 -21.27 1.44
C LEU A 386 38.28 -22.41 2.10
N ILE A 387 38.07 -22.36 3.41
CA ILE A 387 37.28 -23.37 4.13
C ILE A 387 35.80 -23.28 3.77
N ILE A 388 35.24 -22.08 3.65
CA ILE A 388 33.86 -21.88 3.15
C ILE A 388 33.73 -22.46 1.74
N VAL A 389 34.70 -22.20 0.85
CA VAL A 389 34.72 -22.77 -0.51
C VAL A 389 34.79 -24.30 -0.48
N ASP A 390 35.59 -24.90 0.41
CA ASP A 390 35.66 -26.35 0.56
C ASP A 390 34.34 -26.94 1.09
N ILE A 391 33.65 -26.26 2.01
CA ILE A 391 32.31 -26.63 2.49
C ILE A 391 31.32 -26.64 1.32
N ILE A 392 31.29 -25.58 0.51
CA ILE A 392 30.42 -25.46 -0.68
C ILE A 392 30.69 -26.58 -1.69
N LEU A 393 31.96 -26.95 -1.87
CA LEU A 393 32.38 -27.99 -2.82
C LEU A 393 32.27 -29.41 -2.26
N GLY A 394 31.82 -29.58 -1.01
CA GLY A 394 31.68 -30.88 -0.34
C GLY A 394 33.01 -31.60 -0.08
N ARG A 395 34.08 -30.84 0.17
CA ARG A 395 35.46 -31.36 0.32
C ARG A 395 35.90 -31.53 1.77
N ARG A 396 35.06 -31.15 2.74
CA ARG A 396 35.29 -31.28 4.18
C ARG A 396 34.09 -31.88 4.89
#